data_AF-A0A6V6Z2Z3-F1
#
_entry.id   AF-A0A6V6Z2Z3-F1
#
_cell.length_a   1.000
_cell.length_b   1.000
_cell.length_c   1.000
_cell.angle_alpha   90.00
_cell.angle_beta   90.00
_cell.angle_gamma   90.00
#
_symmetry.space_group_name_H-M   'P 1'
#
loop_
_entity.id
_entity.type
_entity.pdbx_description
1 polymer ?
#
loop_
_entity_poly.entity_id
_entity_poly.type
_entity_poly.pdbx_seq_one_letter_code
_entity_poly.pdbx_strand_id
1 'polypeptide(L)'
;MQTEGERLRYYIESKEVNLRQFCIENDILYTSLHPILTNSRSLGMNILKKIMQVYPNLNINWVLTGMGDMEITEDNILRDPNSVYQNSDPGYVAFLKYFDKEATTDKIIALIEKKLEDKKKK
;
A
#
# COMPACT_ATOMS: atom_id res chain seq x y z
N MET A 1 -4.70 19.12 6.80
CA MET A 1 -5.37 18.28 7.82
C MET A 1 -4.41 18.09 8.97
N GLN A 2 -4.77 18.56 10.15
CA GLN A 2 -3.90 18.55 11.33
C GLN A 2 -4.16 17.35 12.24
N THR A 3 -5.42 16.92 12.39
CA THR A 3 -5.82 15.87 13.37
C THR A 3 -6.23 14.56 12.72
N GLU A 4 -6.32 13.48 13.51
CA GLU A 4 -6.83 12.19 13.01
C GLU A 4 -8.31 12.29 12.62
N GLY A 5 -9.08 13.11 13.35
CA GLY A 5 -10.49 13.35 13.08
C GLY A 5 -10.75 14.03 11.73
N GLU A 6 -9.95 15.02 11.38
CA GLU A 6 -10.01 15.69 10.07
C GLU A 6 -9.65 14.75 8.93
N ARG A 7 -8.60 13.95 9.11
CA ARG A 7 -8.17 12.96 8.11
C ARG A 7 -9.22 11.87 7.90
N LEU A 8 -9.83 11.39 8.98
CA LEU A 8 -10.92 10.42 8.90
C LEU A 8 -12.15 11.02 8.22
N ARG A 9 -12.52 12.27 8.54
CA ARG A 9 -13.62 12.97 7.87
C ARG A 9 -13.37 13.06 6.36
N TYR A 10 -12.18 13.49 5.98
CA TYR A 10 -11.80 13.59 4.57
C TYR A 10 -11.88 12.24 3.85
N TYR A 11 -11.42 11.17 4.48
CA TYR A 11 -11.53 9.83 3.93
C TYR A 11 -13.00 9.42 3.71
N ILE A 12 -13.87 9.67 4.70
CA ILE A 12 -15.32 9.39 4.59
C ILE A 12 -15.94 10.15 3.42
N GLU A 13 -15.61 11.45 3.29
CA GLU A 13 -16.09 12.30 2.20
C GLU A 13 -15.59 11.80 0.83
N SER A 14 -14.34 11.31 0.74
CA SER A 14 -13.76 10.77 -0.49
C SER A 14 -14.43 9.48 -0.98
N LYS A 15 -15.14 8.76 -0.09
CA LYS A 15 -15.87 7.54 -0.43
C LYS A 15 -17.30 7.80 -0.91
N GLU A 16 -17.70 9.06 -1.05
CA GLU A 16 -19.06 9.48 -1.44
C GLU A 16 -20.17 8.91 -0.52
N VAL A 17 -19.81 8.46 0.68
CA VAL A 17 -20.75 7.97 1.70
C VAL A 17 -21.06 9.07 2.70
N ASN A 18 -22.33 9.21 3.07
CA ASN A 18 -22.69 10.10 4.15
C ASN A 18 -22.28 9.49 5.51
N LEU A 19 -22.04 10.34 6.51
CA LEU A 19 -21.55 9.92 7.83
C LEU A 19 -22.46 8.89 8.52
N ARG A 20 -23.77 8.95 8.28
CA ARG A 20 -24.72 8.00 8.86
C ARG A 20 -24.55 6.61 8.24
N GLN A 21 -24.41 6.55 6.92
CA GLN A 21 -24.16 5.33 6.18
C GLN A 21 -22.82 4.70 6.60
N PHE A 22 -21.78 5.51 6.73
CA PHE A 22 -20.49 5.09 7.25
C PHE A 22 -20.61 4.45 8.64
N CYS A 23 -21.37 5.07 9.56
CA CYS A 23 -21.60 4.52 10.89
C CYS A 23 -22.27 3.14 10.85
N ILE A 24 -23.26 2.95 9.96
CA ILE A 24 -23.98 1.68 9.81
C ILE A 24 -23.05 0.60 9.26
N GLU A 25 -22.30 0.90 8.18
CA GLU A 25 -21.38 -0.05 7.53
C GLU A 25 -20.27 -0.54 8.45
N ASN A 26 -19.83 0.31 9.37
CA ASN A 26 -18.73 0.03 10.27
C ASN A 26 -19.18 -0.43 11.67
N ASP A 27 -20.49 -0.57 11.91
CA ASP A 27 -21.05 -0.86 13.24
C ASP A 27 -20.52 0.13 14.31
N ILE A 28 -20.46 1.42 13.96
CA ILE A 28 -19.99 2.49 14.85
C ILE A 28 -21.18 3.37 15.23
N LEU A 29 -21.33 3.64 16.53
CA LEU A 29 -22.32 4.61 17.01
C LEU A 29 -21.94 6.02 16.53
N TYR A 30 -22.88 6.72 15.91
CA TYR A 30 -22.70 8.11 15.48
C TYR A 30 -22.23 9.03 16.63
N THR A 31 -22.77 8.82 17.83
CA THR A 31 -22.40 9.55 19.06
C THR A 31 -20.96 9.33 19.49
N SER A 32 -20.34 8.22 19.08
CA SER A 32 -18.94 7.91 19.33
C SER A 32 -18.01 8.49 18.26
N LEU A 33 -18.46 8.50 17.00
CA LEU A 33 -17.65 8.96 15.86
C LEU A 33 -17.67 10.49 15.69
N HIS A 34 -18.83 11.12 15.86
CA HIS A 34 -18.99 12.56 15.66
C HIS A 34 -18.02 13.41 16.50
N PRO A 35 -17.82 13.15 17.81
CA PRO A 35 -16.83 13.89 18.61
C PRO A 35 -15.39 13.78 18.09
N ILE A 36 -15.04 12.65 17.47
CA ILE A 36 -13.70 12.44 16.88
C ILE A 36 -13.54 13.30 15.64
N LEU A 37 -14.55 13.28 14.75
CA LEU A 37 -14.52 14.07 13.51
C LEU A 37 -14.59 15.59 13.73
N THR A 38 -14.99 16.03 14.93
CA THR A 38 -14.99 17.44 15.35
C THR A 38 -13.81 17.79 16.25
N ASN A 39 -12.84 16.87 16.41
CA ASN A 39 -11.64 17.05 17.25
C ASN A 39 -11.93 17.30 18.73
N SER A 40 -13.15 16.97 19.20
CA SER A 40 -13.51 17.05 20.63
C SER A 40 -13.11 15.79 21.42
N ARG A 41 -12.69 14.73 20.74
CA ARG A 41 -12.19 13.47 21.31
C ARG A 41 -11.12 12.87 20.40
N SER A 42 -10.12 12.21 20.99
CA SER A 42 -9.12 11.44 20.24
C SER A 42 -9.69 10.15 19.65
N LEU A 43 -9.07 9.67 18.57
CA LEU A 43 -9.44 8.41 17.93
C LEU A 43 -9.08 7.22 18.83
N GLY A 44 -10.10 6.51 19.32
CA GLY A 44 -9.90 5.32 20.16
C GLY A 44 -9.60 4.06 19.35
N MET A 45 -8.78 3.17 19.91
CA MET A 45 -8.34 1.93 19.26
C MET A 45 -9.50 1.01 18.84
N ASN A 46 -10.60 0.97 19.59
CA ASN A 46 -11.77 0.15 19.24
C ASN A 46 -12.44 0.63 17.94
N ILE A 47 -12.54 1.93 17.74
CA ILE A 47 -13.12 2.53 16.54
C ILE A 47 -12.17 2.31 15.37
N LEU A 48 -10.87 2.53 15.57
CA LEU A 48 -9.85 2.27 14.57
C LEU A 48 -9.90 0.82 14.06
N LYS A 49 -10.00 -0.17 14.96
CA LYS A 49 -10.14 -1.58 14.60
C LYS A 49 -11.36 -1.87 13.73
N LYS A 50 -12.52 -1.28 14.05
CA LYS A 50 -13.74 -1.45 13.25
C LYS A 50 -13.58 -0.88 11.83
N ILE A 51 -13.00 0.32 11.72
CA ILE A 51 -12.72 0.96 10.44
C ILE A 51 -11.76 0.11 9.60
N MET A 52 -10.69 -0.43 10.21
CA MET A 52 -9.71 -1.29 9.52
C MET A 52 -10.32 -2.58 8.96
N GLN A 53 -11.35 -3.13 9.62
CA GLN A 53 -12.00 -4.35 9.16
C GLN A 53 -12.84 -4.11 7.89
N VAL A 54 -13.43 -2.91 7.75
CA VAL A 54 -14.27 -2.56 6.60
C VAL A 54 -13.46 -1.93 5.47
N TYR A 55 -12.42 -1.16 5.81
CA TYR A 55 -11.55 -0.48 4.86
C TYR A 55 -10.10 -0.97 4.98
N PRO A 56 -9.79 -2.17 4.46
CA PRO A 56 -8.44 -2.74 4.57
C PRO A 56 -7.37 -1.93 3.84
N ASN A 57 -7.77 -1.13 2.84
CA ASN A 57 -6.86 -0.29 2.06
C ASN A 57 -6.60 1.08 2.71
N LEU A 58 -7.31 1.43 3.79
CA LEU A 58 -7.06 2.70 4.48
C LEU A 58 -5.69 2.66 5.17
N ASN A 59 -4.82 3.61 4.85
CA ASN A 59 -3.52 3.72 5.48
C ASN A 59 -3.66 4.29 6.90
N ILE A 60 -3.45 3.44 7.90
CA ILE A 60 -3.54 3.83 9.31
C ILE A 60 -2.44 4.78 9.73
N ASN A 61 -1.24 4.65 9.14
CA ASN A 61 -0.17 5.61 9.39
C ASN A 61 -0.58 7.01 8.94
N TRP A 62 -1.21 7.12 7.77
CA TRP A 62 -1.75 8.39 7.28
C TRP A 62 -2.84 8.93 8.20
N VAL A 63 -3.79 8.11 8.66
CA VAL A 63 -4.84 8.56 9.59
C VAL A 63 -4.24 9.11 10.90
N LEU A 64 -3.26 8.43 11.47
CA LEU A 64 -2.69 8.80 12.77
C LEU A 64 -1.70 9.96 12.68
N THR A 65 -0.85 9.99 11.66
CA THR A 65 0.29 10.91 11.58
C THR A 65 0.17 11.96 10.47
N GLY A 66 -0.71 11.72 9.50
CA GLY A 66 -0.78 12.50 8.26
C GLY A 66 0.34 12.20 7.26
N MET A 67 1.21 11.23 7.53
CA MET A 67 2.32 10.86 6.67
C MET A 67 1.96 9.72 5.71
N GLY A 68 2.48 9.81 4.48
CA GLY A 68 2.25 8.83 3.41
C GLY A 68 0.95 9.07 2.66
N ASP A 69 0.55 8.09 1.86
CA ASP A 69 -0.68 8.16 1.07
C ASP A 69 -1.90 7.72 1.88
N MET A 70 -3.06 8.27 1.56
CA MET A 70 -4.33 7.97 2.23
C MET A 70 -4.73 6.50 2.10
N GLU A 71 -4.49 5.90 0.92
CA GLU A 71 -4.77 4.50 0.66
C GLU A 71 -3.50 3.73 0.33
N ILE A 72 -3.49 2.49 0.78
CA ILE A 72 -2.48 1.51 0.46
C ILE A 72 -2.83 0.92 -0.90
N THR A 73 -2.01 1.22 -1.91
CA THR A 73 -2.08 0.65 -3.25
C THR A 73 -0.91 -0.31 -3.48
N GLU A 74 -1.02 -1.23 -4.44
CA GLU A 74 0.05 -2.18 -4.77
C GLU A 74 1.40 -1.48 -5.06
N ASP A 75 1.36 -0.30 -5.68
CA ASP A 75 2.54 0.52 -5.98
C ASP A 75 3.26 1.06 -4.72
N ASN A 76 2.54 1.18 -3.61
CA ASN A 76 3.03 1.77 -2.37
C ASN A 76 3.34 0.73 -1.27
N ILE A 77 2.88 -0.51 -1.42
CA ILE A 77 3.19 -1.61 -0.49
C ILE A 77 4.69 -2.01 -0.57
N LEU A 78 5.30 -1.85 -1.74
CA LEU A 78 6.69 -2.27 -2.02
C LEU A 78 7.72 -1.14 -1.86
N ARG A 79 7.30 0.07 -1.52
CA ARG A 79 8.18 1.23 -1.37
C ARG A 79 8.56 1.41 0.10
N ASP A 80 9.44 0.55 0.59
CA ASP A 80 10.26 0.90 1.74
C ASP A 80 11.58 1.49 1.22
N PRO A 81 11.79 2.82 1.33
CA PRO A 81 13.02 3.48 0.88
C PRO A 81 14.28 2.96 1.59
N ASN A 82 14.12 2.31 2.74
CA ASN A 82 15.17 1.77 3.60
C ASN A 82 15.10 0.24 3.74
N SER A 83 14.27 -0.45 2.95
CA SER A 83 14.15 -1.90 3.09
C SER A 83 15.45 -2.60 2.70
N VAL A 84 16.06 -3.26 3.69
CA VAL A 84 17.03 -4.34 3.48
C VAL A 84 16.35 -5.57 2.83
N TYR A 85 15.03 -5.54 2.63
CA TYR A 85 14.27 -6.54 1.88
C TYR A 85 14.47 -6.49 0.35
N GLN A 86 15.45 -5.73 -0.15
CA GLN A 86 16.27 -6.22 -1.27
C GLN A 86 17.14 -7.43 -0.84
N ASN A 87 16.54 -8.41 -0.17
CA ASN A 87 17.05 -9.77 -0.13
C ASN A 87 16.81 -10.40 -1.50
N SER A 88 17.41 -9.81 -2.52
CA SER A 88 17.97 -10.60 -3.59
C SER A 88 18.83 -11.65 -2.92
N ASP A 89 18.37 -12.91 -2.98
CA ASP A 89 19.16 -14.09 -2.69
C ASP A 89 20.64 -13.78 -3.02
N PRO A 90 21.61 -14.03 -2.12
CA PRO A 90 23.02 -13.83 -2.44
C PRO A 90 23.39 -14.46 -3.79
N GLY A 91 22.73 -15.56 -4.16
CA GLY A 91 22.75 -16.15 -5.50
C GLY A 91 22.20 -15.22 -6.59
N TYR A 92 21.06 -14.57 -6.40
CA TYR A 92 20.50 -13.55 -7.31
C TYR A 92 21.36 -12.29 -7.43
N VAL A 93 21.95 -11.76 -6.34
CA VAL A 93 22.89 -10.63 -6.43
C VAL A 93 24.15 -11.02 -7.21
N ALA A 94 24.70 -12.19 -6.89
CA ALA A 94 25.85 -12.74 -7.61
C ALA A 94 25.49 -12.95 -9.09
N PHE A 95 24.32 -13.50 -9.38
CA PHE A 95 23.78 -13.70 -10.72
C PHE A 95 23.69 -12.39 -11.49
N LEU A 96 23.08 -11.34 -10.95
CA LEU A 96 23.03 -10.00 -11.58
C LEU A 96 24.43 -9.45 -11.88
N LYS A 97 25.37 -9.59 -10.95
CA LYS A 97 26.77 -9.18 -11.15
C LYS A 97 27.48 -9.95 -12.27
N TYR A 98 27.03 -11.16 -12.60
CA TYR A 98 27.53 -11.90 -13.76
C TYR A 98 26.95 -11.40 -15.10
N PHE A 99 25.76 -10.78 -15.12
CA PHE A 99 25.20 -10.14 -16.32
C PHE A 99 25.93 -8.86 -16.70
N ASP A 100 26.47 -8.13 -15.73
CA ASP A 100 27.28 -6.94 -15.99
C ASP A 100 28.59 -7.25 -16.73
N LYS A 101 28.94 -8.53 -16.93
CA LYS A 101 30.02 -8.94 -17.82
C LYS A 101 29.50 -9.05 -19.25
N GLU A 102 30.07 -8.25 -20.14
CA GLU A 102 29.74 -8.17 -21.58
C GLU A 102 29.60 -9.56 -22.24
N ALA A 103 30.58 -10.44 -22.01
CA ALA A 103 30.59 -11.80 -22.55
C ALA A 103 29.46 -12.74 -22.06
N THR A 104 28.80 -12.43 -20.93
CA THR A 104 27.67 -13.21 -20.41
C THR A 104 26.38 -12.80 -21.10
N THR A 105 26.17 -11.49 -21.26
CA THR A 105 24.97 -10.91 -21.86
C THR A 105 24.83 -11.33 -23.31
N ASP A 106 25.92 -11.32 -24.07
CA ASP A 106 25.93 -11.77 -25.48
C ASP A 106 25.47 -13.22 -25.64
N LYS A 107 25.92 -14.11 -24.75
CA LYS A 107 25.53 -15.53 -24.78
C LYS A 107 24.06 -15.73 -24.44
N ILE A 108 23.52 -14.90 -23.56
CA ILE A 108 22.13 -14.99 -23.13
C ILE A 108 21.20 -14.48 -24.23
N ILE A 109 21.58 -13.38 -24.89
CA ILE A 109 20.88 -12.86 -26.08
C ILE A 109 20.84 -13.95 -27.16
N ALA A 110 21.98 -14.56 -27.49
CA ALA A 110 22.04 -15.61 -28.50
C ALA A 110 21.16 -16.83 -28.16
N LEU A 111 21.07 -17.21 -26.88
CA LEU A 111 20.20 -18.31 -26.43
C LEU A 111 18.71 -17.96 -26.53
N ILE A 112 18.34 -16.71 -26.23
CA ILE A 112 16.96 -16.22 -26.33
C ILE A 112 16.52 -16.18 -27.80
N GLU A 113 17.37 -15.63 -28.67
CA GLU A 113 17.12 -15.56 -30.12
C GLU A 113 16.91 -16.95 -30.71
N LYS A 114 17.80 -17.90 -30.39
CA LYS A 114 17.67 -19.29 -30.82
C LYS A 114 16.34 -19.92 -30.38
N LYS A 115 15.95 -19.73 -29.11
CA LYS A 115 14.67 -20.27 -28.60
C LYS A 115 13.45 -19.60 -29.24
N LEU A 116 13.55 -18.33 -29.61
CA LEU A 116 12.50 -17.61 -30.32
C LEU A 116 12.35 -18.12 -31.75
N GLU A 117 13.46 -18.42 -32.44
CA GLU A 117 13.43 -19.04 -33.77
C GLU A 117 12.84 -20.45 -33.76
N ASP A 118 13.23 -21.27 -32.78
CA ASP A 118 12.70 -22.63 -32.62
C ASP A 118 11.19 -22.62 -32.32
N LYS A 119 10.69 -21.58 -31.64
CA LYS A 119 9.26 -21.40 -31.36
C LYS A 119 8.46 -20.87 -32.55
N LYS A 120 9.10 -20.17 -33.50
CA LYS A 120 8.48 -19.70 -34.75
C LYS A 120 8.40 -20.78 -35.83
N LYS A 121 9.21 -21.84 -35.73
CA LYS A 121 9.22 -23.00 -36.64
C LYS A 121 8.24 -24.11 -36.24
N LYS A 122 7.49 -23.92 -35.16
CA LYS A 122 6.52 -24.86 -34.60
C LYS A 122 5.12 -24.27 -34.69
#